data_AF-K9U4N1-F1
#
_entry.id   AF-K9U4N1-F1
#
_cell.length_a   1.000
_cell.length_b   1.000
_cell.length_c   1.000
_cell.angle_alpha   90.00
_cell.angle_beta   90.00
_cell.angle_gamma   90.00
#
_symmetry.space_group_name_H-M   'P 1'
#
loop_
_entity.id
_entity.type
_entity.pdbx_description
1 polymer ?
#
loop_
_entity_poly.entity_id
_entity_poly.type
_entity_poly.pdbx_seq_one_letter_code
_entity_poly.pdbx_strand_id
1 'polypeptide(L)'
;MNSEPLASTQLSEGIAKLKMLPEEKQLEVLDFIEFLQAKVERQGEARSNWQHGISALEAAGDLVGCVEGPEDLSANPEYMKGFGE
;
A
#
# COMPACT_ATOMS: atom_id res chain seq x y z
N MET A 1 22.91 -18.43 27.86
CA MET A 1 24.02 -17.74 27.15
C MET A 1 23.38 -16.81 26.14
N ASN A 2 23.33 -15.52 26.47
CA ASN A 2 22.52 -14.52 25.77
C ASN A 2 23.20 -14.11 24.46
N SER A 3 22.61 -14.49 23.33
CA SER A 3 23.06 -14.10 21.99
C SER A 3 22.31 -12.83 21.54
N GLU A 4 22.48 -11.72 22.27
CA GLU A 4 21.90 -10.41 21.93
C GLU A 4 22.89 -9.23 21.72
N PRO A 5 24.25 -9.33 21.81
CA PRO A 5 25.06 -8.12 21.74
C PRO A 5 25.24 -7.54 20.33
N LEU A 6 25.11 -8.34 19.26
CA LEU A 6 25.51 -7.90 17.92
C LEU A 6 24.64 -6.77 17.36
N ALA A 7 23.33 -6.82 17.56
CA ALA A 7 22.42 -5.79 17.04
C ALA A 7 22.55 -4.45 17.80
N SER A 8 22.74 -4.52 19.11
CA SER A 8 22.89 -3.33 19.97
C SER A 8 24.19 -2.57 19.68
N THR A 9 25.29 -3.27 19.42
CA THR A 9 26.57 -2.65 19.03
C THR A 9 26.51 -1.96 17.67
N GLN A 10 25.83 -2.55 16.68
CA GLN A 10 25.71 -1.95 15.35
C GLN A 10 24.84 -0.69 15.37
N LEU A 11 23.79 -0.68 16.20
CA LEU A 11 22.92 0.48 16.36
C LEU A 11 23.66 1.66 17.00
N SER A 12 24.46 1.41 18.03
CA SER A 12 25.24 2.45 18.69
C SER A 12 26.35 3.03 17.79
N GLU A 13 27.00 2.19 16.98
CA GLU A 13 27.95 2.63 15.95
C GLU A 13 27.27 3.48 14.86
N GLY A 14 26.06 3.11 14.44
CA GLY A 14 25.27 3.89 13.49
C GLY A 14 24.94 5.30 13.99
N ILE A 15 24.54 5.43 15.26
CA ILE A 15 24.28 6.73 15.90
C ILE A 15 25.56 7.58 15.97
N ALA A 16 26.70 6.98 16.25
CA ALA A 16 27.98 7.69 16.26
C ALA A 16 28.34 8.22 14.86
N LYS A 17 28.15 7.41 13.80
CA LYS A 17 28.38 7.83 12.41
C LYS A 17 27.40 8.93 11.97
N LEU A 18 26.15 8.87 12.42
CA LEU A 18 25.14 9.89 12.13
C LEU A 18 25.54 11.27 12.67
N LYS A 19 26.10 11.31 13.88
CA LYS A 19 26.59 12.56 14.49
C LYS A 19 27.83 13.16 13.80
N MET A 20 28.56 12.37 13.02
CA MET A 20 29.72 12.84 12.25
C MET A 20 29.36 13.35 10.85
N LEU A 21 28.12 13.12 10.40
CA LEU A 21 27.65 13.60 9.11
C LEU A 21 27.28 15.09 9.18
N PRO A 22 27.41 15.83 8.06
CA PRO A 22 26.88 17.19 7.93
C PRO A 22 25.36 17.23 8.15
N GLU A 23 24.84 18.36 8.64
CA GLU A 23 23.41 18.53 8.96
C GLU A 23 22.48 18.17 7.80
N GLU A 24 22.85 18.54 6.57
CA GLU A 24 22.12 18.20 5.34
C GLU A 24 21.93 16.68 5.16
N LYS A 25 22.97 15.90 5.47
CA LYS A 25 22.94 14.44 5.36
C LYS A 25 22.26 13.78 6.54
N GLN A 26 22.23 14.41 7.70
CA GLN A 26 21.45 13.94 8.84
C GLN A 26 19.95 14.00 8.55
N LEU A 27 19.49 15.06 7.88
CA LEU A 27 18.09 15.19 7.44
C LEU A 27 17.71 14.12 6.42
N GLU A 28 18.60 13.81 5.47
CA GLU A 28 18.38 12.73 4.49
C GLU A 28 18.26 11.35 5.16
N VAL A 29 19.06 11.09 6.22
CA VAL A 29 18.92 9.86 7.00
C VAL A 29 17.59 9.82 7.76
N LEU A 30 17.14 10.95 8.30
CA LEU A 30 15.85 11.03 9.00
C LEU A 30 14.69 10.73 8.04
N ASP A 31 14.68 11.34 6.86
CA ASP A 31 13.70 11.09 5.79
C ASP A 31 13.70 9.60 5.39
N PHE A 32 14.88 8.99 5.27
CA PHE A 32 14.98 7.57 4.97
C PHE A 32 14.43 6.68 6.10
N ILE A 33 14.63 7.05 7.37
CA ILE A 33 14.06 6.31 8.51
C ILE A 33 12.53 6.40 8.49
N GLU A 34 11.97 7.59 8.25
CA GLU A 34 10.53 7.78 8.11
C GLU A 34 9.95 6.95 6.96
N PHE A 35 10.63 6.94 5.80
CA PHE A 35 10.29 6.09 4.67
C PHE A 35 10.27 4.60 5.05
N LEU A 36 11.28 4.13 5.78
CA LEU A 36 11.34 2.73 6.21
C LEU A 36 10.22 2.37 7.19
N GLN A 37 9.87 3.27 8.11
CA GLN A 37 8.75 3.07 9.04
C GLN A 37 7.42 2.96 8.28
N ALA A 38 7.14 3.91 7.38
CA ALA A 38 5.94 3.89 6.55
C ALA A 38 5.87 2.63 5.65
N LYS A 39 7.01 2.15 5.16
CA LYS A 39 7.09 0.91 4.37
C LYS A 39 6.75 -0.32 5.21
N VAL A 40 7.20 -0.39 6.46
CA VAL A 40 6.88 -1.49 7.38
C VAL A 40 5.39 -1.50 7.72
N GLU A 41 4.79 -0.34 7.99
CA GLU A 41 3.35 -0.19 8.23
C GLU A 41 2.54 -0.67 7.01
N ARG A 42 2.87 -0.18 5.81
CA ARG A 42 2.22 -0.62 4.56
C ARG A 42 2.39 -2.10 4.27
N GLN A 43 3.54 -2.70 4.61
CA GLN A 43 3.74 -4.14 4.43
C GLN A 43 2.96 -4.98 5.44
N GLY A 44 2.73 -4.46 6.65
CA GLY A 44 1.83 -5.05 7.64
C GLY A 44 0.38 -5.05 7.14
N GLU A 45 -0.08 -3.91 6.61
CA GLU A 45 -1.41 -3.76 6.00
C GLU A 45 -1.57 -4.61 4.73
N ALA A 46 -0.55 -4.64 3.87
CA ALA A 46 -0.59 -5.44 2.65
C ALA A 46 -0.65 -6.94 2.95
N ARG A 47 -0.05 -7.43 4.04
CA ARG A 47 -0.13 -8.84 4.46
C ARG A 47 -1.41 -9.18 5.23
N SER A 48 -1.96 -8.26 6.02
CA SER A 48 -3.25 -8.46 6.70
C SER A 48 -4.44 -8.33 5.73
N ASN A 49 -4.26 -7.62 4.61
CA ASN A 49 -5.24 -7.47 3.54
C ASN A 49 -5.09 -8.48 2.38
N TRP A 50 -4.33 -9.58 2.56
CA TRP A 50 -4.60 -10.81 1.81
C TRP A 50 -5.91 -11.44 2.33
N GLN A 51 -7.00 -10.67 2.19
CA GLN A 51 -8.32 -11.25 2.03
C GLN A 51 -8.22 -12.18 0.82
N HIS A 52 -8.84 -13.37 0.89
CA HIS A 52 -8.98 -14.21 -0.30
C HIS A 52 -9.43 -13.32 -1.45
N GLY A 53 -8.72 -13.34 -2.58
CA GLY A 53 -9.02 -12.46 -3.71
C GLY A 53 -10.49 -12.62 -4.05
N ILE A 54 -11.29 -11.59 -3.77
CA ILE A 54 -12.72 -11.62 -4.01
C ILE A 54 -12.94 -11.64 -5.51
N SER A 55 -13.90 -12.43 -5.97
CA SER A 55 -14.26 -12.44 -7.38
C SER A 55 -14.82 -11.08 -7.79
N ALA A 56 -14.71 -10.72 -9.07
CA ALA A 56 -15.34 -9.51 -9.59
C ALA A 56 -16.86 -9.48 -9.32
N LEU A 57 -17.49 -10.67 -9.26
CA LEU A 57 -18.90 -10.82 -8.90
C LEU A 57 -19.17 -10.43 -7.45
N GLU A 58 -18.38 -10.94 -6.50
CA GLU A 58 -18.51 -10.58 -5.09
C GLU A 58 -18.24 -9.10 -4.84
N ALA A 59 -17.25 -8.53 -5.54
CA ALA A 59 -16.94 -7.10 -5.45
C ALA A 59 -18.08 -6.21 -6.00
N ALA A 60 -18.81 -6.68 -7.01
CA ALA A 60 -19.89 -5.94 -7.65
C ALA A 60 -21.27 -6.21 -7.03
N GLY A 61 -21.39 -7.08 -6.03
CA GLY A 61 -22.67 -7.55 -5.49
C GLY A 61 -23.63 -6.41 -5.09
N ASP A 62 -23.12 -5.37 -4.43
CA ASP A 62 -23.91 -4.21 -3.98
C ASP A 62 -24.19 -3.18 -5.11
N LEU A 63 -23.52 -3.33 -6.26
CA LEU A 63 -23.70 -2.46 -7.44
C LEU A 63 -24.75 -3.00 -8.41
N VAL A 64 -24.99 -4.31 -8.41
CA VAL A 64 -25.98 -4.94 -9.29
C VAL A 64 -27.38 -4.61 -8.79
N GLY A 65 -28.13 -3.86 -9.57
CA GLY A 65 -29.54 -3.53 -9.28
C GLY A 65 -29.77 -2.34 -8.33
N CYS A 66 -28.71 -1.61 -7.94
CA CYS A 66 -28.86 -0.38 -7.15
C CYS A 66 -29.19 0.86 -7.99
N VAL A 67 -29.10 0.75 -9.32
CA VAL A 67 -29.38 1.85 -10.25
C VAL A 67 -30.74 1.60 -10.91
N GLU A 68 -31.67 2.54 -10.74
CA GLU A 68 -32.89 2.59 -11.55
C GLU A 68 -32.52 3.00 -12.98
N GLY A 69 -32.85 2.13 -13.93
CA GLY A 69 -32.58 2.33 -15.35
C GLY A 69 -33.75 1.86 -16.20
N PRO A 70 -33.68 2.08 -17.53
CA PRO A 70 -34.68 1.57 -18.45
C PRO A 70 -34.78 0.04 -18.33
N GLU A 71 -36.00 -0.49 -18.37
CA GLU A 71 -36.26 -1.95 -18.36
C GLU A 71 -35.56 -2.65 -19.54
N ASP A 72 -35.42 -1.94 -20.66
CA ASP A 72 -34.72 -2.38 -21.85
C ASP A 72 -33.37 -1.67 -22.00
N LEU A 73 -32.29 -2.43 -21.93
CA LEU A 73 -30.92 -1.92 -22.14
C LEU A 73 -30.70 -1.39 -23.57
N SER A 74 -31.58 -1.72 -24.52
CA SER A 74 -31.57 -1.21 -25.89
C SER A 74 -32.38 0.08 -26.09
N ALA A 75 -32.90 0.67 -25.01
CA ALA A 75 -33.66 1.93 -25.06
C ALA A 75 -32.91 3.07 -25.77
N ASN A 76 -31.58 3.03 -25.81
CA ASN A 76 -30.78 3.88 -26.69
C ASN A 76 -29.55 3.13 -27.25
N PRO A 77 -29.63 2.63 -28.50
CA PRO A 77 -28.55 1.89 -29.15
C PRO A 77 -27.25 2.69 -29.32
N GLU A 78 -27.32 4.03 -29.38
CA GLU A 78 -26.14 4.88 -29.49
C GLU A 78 -25.23 4.77 -28.25
N TYR A 79 -25.74 4.37 -27.08
CA TYR A 79 -24.91 4.19 -25.88
C TYR A 79 -23.99 2.97 -25.95
N MET A 80 -24.31 1.97 -26.78
CA MET A 80 -23.51 0.76 -26.92
C MET A 80 -22.49 0.85 -28.07
N LYS A 81 -22.44 1.98 -28.77
CA LYS A 81 -21.54 2.19 -29.91
C LYS A 81 -20.08 2.24 -29.43
N GLY A 82 -19.25 1.35 -29.98
CA GLY A 82 -17.82 1.25 -29.65
C GLY A 82 -17.49 0.33 -28.47
N PHE A 83 -18.48 -0.37 -27.90
CA PHE A 83 -18.25 -1.45 -26.93
C PHE A 83 -18.36 -2.81 -27.63
N GLY A 84 -17.44 -3.73 -27.33
CA GLY A 84 -17.47 -5.12 -27.84
C GLY A 84 -16.84 -5.36 -29.21
N GLU A 85 -15.99 -4.44 -29.69
CA GLU A 85 -15.13 -4.62 -30.87
C GLU A 85 -13.81 -5.33 -30.55
#